data_AF-A0A2V9HZH3-F1
#
_entry.id   AF-A0A2V9HZH3-F1
#
_cell.length_a   1.000
_cell.length_b   1.000
_cell.length_c   1.000
_cell.angle_alpha   90.00
_cell.angle_beta   90.00
_cell.angle_gamma   90.00
#
_symmetry.space_group_name_H-M   'P 1'
#
loop_
_entity.id
_entity.type
_entity.pdbx_description
1 polymer ?
#
loop_
_entity_poly.entity_id
_entity_poly.type
_entity_poly.pdbx_seq_one_letter_code
_entity_poly.pdbx_strand_id
1 'polypeptide(L)' 'RAQRRTLPREFLNVTTAFGDVRIKISRVNGRILHVAPEYDDCRKLAVEKNVPLQRVISEALRAYEAHS' A
#
# COMPACT_ATOMS: atom_id res chain seq x y z
N ARG A 1 6.26 -2.85 31.36
CA ARG A 1 6.58 -2.98 29.91
C ARG A 1 5.29 -2.70 29.13
N ALA A 2 5.19 -1.54 28.47
CA ALA A 2 3.98 -1.18 27.74
C ALA A 2 3.93 -1.91 26.38
N GLN A 3 3.27 -3.07 26.32
CA GLN A 3 2.86 -3.65 25.06
C GLN A 3 1.74 -2.78 24.50
N ARG A 4 2.10 -1.88 23.59
CA ARG A 4 1.14 -1.15 22.77
C ARG A 4 0.34 -2.19 21.99
N ARG A 5 -0.89 -2.48 22.43
CA ARG A 5 -1.94 -3.08 21.59
C ARG A 5 -2.30 -2.06 20.51
N THR A 6 -1.38 -1.79 19.62
CA THR A 6 -1.68 -1.10 18.37
C THR A 6 -2.52 -2.11 17.60
N LEU A 7 -3.79 -1.78 17.31
CA LEU A 7 -4.59 -2.58 16.36
C LEU A 7 -3.71 -2.95 15.15
N PRO A 8 -3.78 -4.18 14.62
CA PRO A 8 -2.97 -4.61 13.47
C PRO A 8 -3.42 -3.82 12.23
N ARG A 9 -3.00 -2.57 12.15
CA ARG A 9 -2.95 -1.77 10.94
C ARG A 9 -1.73 -2.31 10.24
N GLU A 10 -1.96 -3.31 9.40
CA GLU A 10 -0.89 -3.95 8.66
C GLU A 10 -0.46 -2.99 7.55
N PHE A 11 0.81 -2.65 7.54
CA PHE A 11 1.41 -1.96 6.42
C PHE A 11 2.17 -3.01 5.64
N LEU A 12 1.83 -3.17 4.37
CA LEU A 12 2.48 -4.11 3.48
C LEU A 12 3.26 -3.31 2.45
N ASN A 13 4.56 -3.54 2.38
CA ASN A 13 5.39 -2.95 1.33
C ASN A 13 5.29 -3.84 0.10
N VAL A 14 4.74 -3.31 -0.99
CA VAL A 14 4.76 -3.99 -2.29
C VAL A 14 5.79 -3.34 -3.19
N THR A 15 6.57 -4.15 -3.87
CA THR A 15 7.44 -3.68 -4.94
C THR A 15 6.63 -3.65 -6.23
N THR A 16 6.40 -2.46 -6.77
CA THR A 16 5.71 -2.26 -8.06
C THR A 16 6.72 -2.07 -9.18
N ALA A 17 6.26 -2.11 -10.43
CA ALA A 17 7.10 -1.80 -11.60
C ALA A 17 7.72 -0.39 -11.56
N PHE A 18 7.12 0.52 -10.80
CA PHE A 18 7.58 1.91 -10.67
C PHE A 18 8.48 2.11 -9.44
N GLY A 19 8.34 1.28 -8.41
CA GLY A 19 9.10 1.34 -7.15
C GLY A 19 8.33 0.74 -5.99
N ASP A 20 8.91 0.84 -4.79
CA ASP A 20 8.28 0.33 -3.57
C ASP A 20 7.17 1.26 -3.08
N VAL A 21 5.99 0.69 -2.88
CA VAL A 21 4.81 1.40 -2.37
C VAL A 21 4.34 0.72 -1.10
N ARG A 22 4.12 1.53 -0.06
CA ARG A 22 3.51 1.03 1.17
C ARG A 22 2.00 0.97 1.01
N ILE A 23 1.39 -0.09 1.47
CA ILE A 23 -0.05 -0.29 1.40
C ILE A 23 -0.57 -0.43 2.82
N LYS A 24 -1.50 0.46 3.17
CA LYS A 24 -2.18 0.45 4.46
C LYS A 24 -3.38 -0.49 4.36
N ILE A 25 -3.31 -1.58 5.10
CA ILE A 25 -4.34 -2.60 5.21
C ILE A 25 -4.98 -2.49 6.60
N SER A 26 -6.26 -2.16 6.63
CA SER A 26 -7.07 -2.18 7.85
C SER A 26 -7.86 -3.47 7.88
N ARG A 27 -7.52 -4.38 8.79
CA ARG A 27 -8.28 -5.62 9.03
C ARG A 27 -9.09 -5.52 10.32
N VAL A 28 -10.35 -5.91 10.28
CA VAL A 28 -11.25 -5.96 11.44
C VAL A 28 -11.92 -7.33 11.45
N ASN A 29 -11.83 -8.06 12.58
CA ASN A 29 -12.35 -9.43 12.72
C ASN A 29 -11.91 -10.39 11.59
N GLY A 30 -10.65 -10.29 11.14
CA GLY A 30 -10.11 -11.16 10.08
C GLY A 30 -10.59 -10.82 8.67
N ARG A 31 -11.37 -9.76 8.48
CA ARG A 31 -11.77 -9.25 7.16
C ARG A 31 -10.99 -7.98 6.83
N ILE A 32 -10.49 -7.91 5.60
CA ILE A 32 -9.89 -6.69 5.06
C ILE A 32 -11.02 -5.68 4.86
N LEU A 33 -10.99 -4.59 5.63
CA LEU A 33 -12.01 -3.55 5.61
C LEU A 33 -11.59 -2.41 4.69
N HIS A 34 -10.30 -2.10 4.61
CA HIS A 34 -9.79 -1.05 3.74
C HIS A 34 -8.35 -1.34 3.33
N VAL A 35 -8.05 -1.27 2.04
CA VAL A 35 -6.71 -1.34 1.48
C VAL A 35 -6.49 -0.06 0.69
N ALA A 36 -5.48 0.71 1.05
CA ALA A 36 -5.09 1.88 0.28
C ALA A 36 -3.57 1.98 0.18
N PRO A 37 -3.01 2.13 -1.03
CA PRO A 37 -1.61 2.49 -1.19
C PRO A 37 -1.33 3.89 -0.65
N GLU A 38 -0.09 4.10 -0.21
CA GLU A 38 0.39 5.37 0.31
C GLU A 38 0.46 6.38 -0.84
N TYR A 39 -0.36 7.42 -0.74
CA TYR A 39 -0.51 8.41 -1.80
C TYR A 39 0.78 9.20 -2.05
N ASP A 40 1.54 9.50 -1.01
CA ASP A 40 2.80 10.26 -1.12
C ASP A 40 3.85 9.46 -1.89
N ASP A 41 3.97 8.15 -1.60
CA ASP A 41 4.85 7.23 -2.34
C ASP A 41 4.36 7.11 -3.80
N CYS A 42 3.07 6.88 -4.03
CA CYS A 42 2.53 6.81 -5.40
C CYS A 42 2.75 8.10 -6.19
N ARG A 43 2.61 9.27 -5.55
CA ARG A 43 2.81 10.58 -6.18
C ARG A 43 4.27 10.83 -6.50
N LYS A 44 5.19 10.48 -5.60
CA LYS A 44 6.64 10.58 -5.87
C LYS A 44 7.04 9.70 -7.05
N LEU A 45 6.61 8.44 -7.07
CA LEU A 45 6.88 7.51 -8.16
C LEU A 45 6.27 7.98 -9.48
N ALA A 46 5.05 8.52 -9.45
CA ALA A 46 4.39 9.09 -10.61
C ALA A 46 5.20 10.24 -11.23
N VAL A 47 5.70 11.16 -10.39
CA VAL A 47 6.53 12.28 -10.84
C VAL A 47 7.91 11.80 -11.32
N GLU A 48 8.57 10.93 -10.57
CA GLU A 48 9.92 10.43 -10.88
C GLU A 48 9.95 9.58 -12.16
N LYS A 49 8.96 8.70 -12.33
CA LYS A 49 8.83 7.86 -13.53
C LYS A 49 8.07 8.53 -14.67
N ASN A 50 7.57 9.75 -14.45
CA ASN A 50 6.74 10.49 -15.39
C ASN A 50 5.51 9.70 -15.87
N VAL A 51 4.86 8.99 -14.95
CA VAL A 51 3.65 8.18 -15.22
C VAL A 51 2.44 8.75 -14.50
N PRO A 52 1.21 8.48 -14.98
CA PRO A 52 0.00 8.91 -14.30
C PRO A 52 -0.09 8.30 -12.89
N LEU A 53 -0.43 9.11 -11.89
CA LEU A 53 -0.65 8.64 -10.51
C LEU A 53 -1.64 7.46 -10.47
N GLN A 54 -2.71 7.53 -11.27
CA GLN A 54 -3.69 6.46 -11.36
C GLN A 54 -3.05 5.13 -11.78
N ARG A 55 -2.04 5.13 -12.67
CA ARG A 55 -1.30 3.92 -13.06
C ARG A 55 -0.50 3.35 -11.91
N VAL A 56 0.18 4.19 -11.13
CA VAL A 56 0.94 3.75 -9.95
C VAL A 56 0.02 3.15 -8.88
N ILE A 57 -1.13 3.78 -8.64
CA ILE A 57 -2.14 3.28 -7.69
C ILE A 57 -2.68 1.93 -8.14
N SER A 58 -3.07 1.79 -9.41
CA SER A 58 -3.54 0.52 -9.97
C SER A 58 -2.46 -0.57 -9.89
N GLU A 59 -1.20 -0.24 -10.16
CA GLU A 59 -0.10 -1.21 -10.08
C GLU A 59 0.18 -1.62 -8.63
N ALA A 60 0.10 -0.70 -7.67
CA ALA A 60 0.25 -1.02 -6.26
C ALA A 60 -0.86 -1.98 -5.78
N LEU A 61 -2.11 -1.71 -6.18
CA LEU A 61 -3.23 -2.62 -5.88
C LEU A 61 -3.04 -4.00 -6.53
N ARG A 62 -2.60 -4.03 -7.79
CA ARG A 62 -2.35 -5.28 -8.50
C ARG A 62 -1.20 -6.08 -7.89
N ALA A 63 -0.12 -5.41 -7.48
CA ALA A 63 1.00 -6.03 -6.80
C ALA A 63 0.57 -6.59 -5.43
N TYR A 64 -0.35 -5.92 -4.73
CA TYR A 64 -0.96 -6.43 -3.51
C TYR A 64 -1.80 -7.69 -3.76
N GLU A 65 -2.66 -7.68 -4.78
CA GLU A 65 -3.44 -8.86 -5.15
C GLU A 65 -2.54 -10.03 -5.57
N ALA A 66 -1.42 -9.77 -6.24
CA ALA A 66 -0.44 -10.79 -6.58
C ALA A 66 0.34 -11.35 -5.36
N HIS A 67 0.32 -10.65 -4.23
CA HIS A 67 0.96 -11.05 -2.97
C HIS A 67 0.00 -11.69 -1.97
N SER A 68 -1.32 -11.62 -2.22
CA SER A 68 -2.38 -12.18 -1.37
C SER A 68 -2.80 -13.57 -1.80
#